data_AF-A0AAV0P5L6-F1
#
_entry.id   AF-A0AAV0P5L6-F1
#
_cell.length_a   1.000
_cell.length_b   1.000
_cell.length_c   1.000
_cell.angle_alpha   90.00
_cell.angle_beta   90.00
_cell.angle_gamma   90.00
#
_symmetry.space_group_name_H-M   'P 1'
#
loop_
_entity.id
_entity.type
_entity.pdbx_description
1 polymer ?
#
loop_
_entity_poly.entity_id
_entity_poly.type
_entity_poly.pdbx_seq_one_letter_code
_entity_poly.pdbx_strand_id
1 'polypeptide(L)'
;MVAEESFRIFPEMVRLQAATDVGNIRARKVLEKNGFRKDGVMRKYLFHRGEDRDVVFYSLLDSDRRRPAPPEEMWRPLVSLLRLLRFSFLLNFLCSLCCLLGDSVKPLR
;
A
#
# COMPACT_ATOMS: atom_id res chain seq x y z
N MET A 1 -7.13 -8.64 12.18
CA MET A 1 -6.26 -9.86 12.30
C MET A 1 -5.24 -9.66 13.42
N VAL A 2 -4.70 -10.72 14.04
CA VAL A 2 -3.69 -10.61 15.12
C VAL A 2 -2.48 -9.76 14.70
N ALA A 3 -2.02 -9.90 13.45
CA ALA A 3 -0.89 -9.13 12.94
C ALA A 3 -1.17 -7.62 12.88
N GLU A 4 -2.37 -7.20 12.47
CA GLU A 4 -2.76 -5.78 12.44
C GLU A 4 -2.82 -5.19 13.86
N GLU A 5 -3.30 -6.00 14.79
CA GLU A 5 -3.39 -5.62 16.20
C GLU A 5 -1.99 -5.47 16.83
N SER A 6 -1.02 -6.31 16.46
CA SER A 6 0.37 -6.16 16.91
C SER A 6 0.96 -4.80 16.55
N PHE A 7 0.78 -4.33 15.30
CA PHE A 7 1.24 -2.99 14.89
C PHE A 7 0.43 -1.85 15.53
N ARG A 8 -0.80 -2.11 15.98
CA ARG A 8 -1.63 -1.13 16.69
C ARG A 8 -1.15 -0.94 18.13
N ILE A 9 -0.81 -2.04 18.80
CA ILE A 9 -0.29 -2.05 20.18
C ILE A 9 1.14 -1.52 20.24
N PHE A 10 1.96 -1.84 19.23
CA PHE A 10 3.36 -1.43 19.13
C PHE A 10 3.57 -0.57 17.87
N PRO A 11 3.27 0.74 17.92
CA PRO A 11 3.28 1.60 16.74
C PRO A 11 4.69 1.82 16.15
N GLU A 12 5.75 1.65 16.94
CA GLU A 12 7.14 1.70 16.50
C GLU A 12 7.63 0.39 15.85
N MET A 13 6.83 -0.68 15.88
CA MET A 13 7.20 -1.95 15.26
C MET A 13 7.20 -1.82 13.74
N VAL A 14 8.36 -2.02 13.12
CA VAL A 14 8.51 -1.96 11.66
C VAL A 14 8.27 -3.32 11.00
N ARG A 15 8.52 -4.41 11.72
CA ARG A 15 8.50 -5.77 11.19
C ARG A 15 7.97 -6.77 12.21
N LEU A 16 7.00 -7.56 11.78
CA LEU A 16 6.51 -8.73 12.51
C LEU A 16 7.10 -9.99 11.85
N GLN A 17 7.77 -10.83 12.63
CA GLN A 17 8.40 -12.05 12.15
C GLN A 17 7.66 -13.28 12.68
N ALA A 18 7.54 -14.31 11.85
CA ALA A 18 7.05 -15.62 12.22
C ALA A 18 8.03 -16.70 11.76
N ALA A 19 8.21 -17.73 12.57
CA ALA A 19 9.06 -18.88 12.24
C ALA A 19 8.22 -20.16 12.35
N THR A 20 8.41 -21.09 11.44
CA THR A 20 7.76 -22.40 11.50
C THR A 20 8.64 -23.48 10.88
N ASP A 21 8.44 -24.73 11.29
CA ASP A 21 9.10 -25.89 10.70
C ASP A 21 8.80 -25.96 9.19
N VAL A 22 9.81 -26.27 8.38
CA VAL A 22 9.64 -26.40 6.91
C VAL A 22 8.58 -27.45 6.56
N GLY A 23 8.45 -28.51 7.34
CA GLY A 23 7.46 -29.57 7.21
C GLY A 23 6.04 -29.16 7.63
N ASN A 24 5.85 -28.05 8.33
CA ASN A 24 4.53 -27.55 8.73
C ASN A 24 3.85 -26.78 7.58
N ILE A 25 3.46 -27.50 6.54
CA ILE A 25 2.84 -26.94 5.32
C ILE A 25 1.58 -26.12 5.65
N ARG A 26 0.79 -26.53 6.66
CA ARG A 26 -0.43 -25.82 7.05
C ARG A 26 -0.12 -24.43 7.60
N ALA A 27 0.81 -24.32 8.55
CA ALA A 27 1.22 -23.03 9.11
C ALA A 27 1.82 -22.12 8.04
N ARG A 28 2.66 -22.66 7.15
CA ARG A 28 3.23 -21.92 6.02
C ARG A 28 2.17 -21.30 5.11
N LYS A 29 1.18 -22.10 4.69
CA LYS A 29 0.06 -21.61 3.87
C LYS A 29 -0.77 -20.54 4.59
N VAL A 30 -0.96 -20.67 5.91
CA VAL A 30 -1.66 -19.65 6.71
C VAL A 30 -0.86 -18.35 6.73
N LEU A 31 0.46 -18.40 6.97
CA LEU A 31 1.32 -17.21 6.94
C LEU A 31 1.25 -16.50 5.59
N GLU A 32 1.44 -17.24 4.49
CA GLU A 32 1.36 -16.70 3.13
C GLU A 32 -0.02 -16.07 2.83
N LYS A 33 -1.11 -16.72 3.24
CA LYS A 33 -2.48 -16.20 3.08
C LYS A 33 -2.71 -14.90 3.86
N ASN A 34 -2.01 -14.70 4.98
CA ASN A 34 -2.11 -13.51 5.82
C ASN A 34 -1.13 -12.40 5.38
N GLY A 35 -0.50 -12.53 4.21
CA GLY A 35 0.37 -11.50 3.63
C GLY A 35 1.81 -11.53 4.12
N PHE A 36 2.20 -12.51 4.94
CA PHE A 36 3.60 -12.70 5.28
C PHE A 36 4.38 -13.18 4.05
N ARG A 37 5.59 -12.64 3.88
CA ARG A 37 6.53 -13.03 2.83
C ARG A 37 7.62 -13.92 3.39
N LYS A 38 8.02 -14.95 2.62
CA LYS A 38 9.09 -15.86 3.01
C LYS A 38 10.43 -15.14 2.94
N ASP A 39 11.16 -15.09 4.05
CA ASP A 39 12.51 -14.53 4.10
C ASP A 39 13.57 -15.55 3.69
N GLY A 40 13.43 -16.80 4.16
CA GLY A 40 14.43 -17.83 3.95
C GLY A 40 14.24 -19.06 4.82
N VAL A 41 15.09 -20.06 4.61
CA VAL A 41 15.14 -21.28 5.43
C VAL A 41 16.47 -21.30 6.18
N MET A 42 16.38 -21.36 7.50
CA MET A 42 17.53 -21.58 8.38
C MET A 42 17.67 -23.08 8.60
N ARG A 43 18.78 -23.64 8.09
CA ARG A 43 19.08 -25.07 8.19
C ARG A 43 19.53 -25.42 9.61
N LYS A 44 19.01 -26.50 10.18
CA LYS A 44 19.32 -26.97 11.55
C LYS A 44 19.18 -25.86 12.61
N TYR A 45 18.13 -25.04 12.49
CA TYR A 45 17.93 -23.88 13.38
C TYR A 45 17.38 -24.28 14.76
N LEU A 46 16.53 -25.31 14.81
CA LEU A 46 15.85 -25.74 16.02
C LEU A 46 16.13 -27.22 16.29
N PHE A 47 16.59 -27.55 17.48
CA PHE A 47 16.62 -28.93 17.95
C PHE A 47 15.31 -29.25 18.68
N HIS A 48 14.51 -30.17 18.13
CA HIS A 48 13.23 -30.55 18.73
C HIS A 48 12.99 -32.05 18.60
N ARG A 49 12.64 -32.71 19.72
CA ARG A 49 12.39 -34.16 19.80
C ARG A 49 13.55 -35.03 19.31
N GLY A 50 14.79 -34.64 19.60
CA GLY A 50 15.96 -35.41 19.24
C GLY A 50 16.46 -35.17 17.81
N GLU A 51 15.85 -34.25 17.05
CA GLU A 51 16.18 -33.99 15.65
C GLU A 51 16.50 -32.52 15.43
N ASP A 52 17.53 -32.26 14.61
CA ASP A 52 17.77 -30.95 14.02
C ASP A 52 16.71 -30.65 12.97
N ARG A 53 16.06 -29.50 13.07
CA ARG A 53 14.99 -29.09 12.16
C ARG A 53 15.31 -27.80 11.45
N ASP A 54 14.92 -27.79 10.17
CA ASP A 54 14.95 -26.60 9.35
C ASP A 54 13.73 -25.73 9.66
N VAL A 55 13.98 -24.44 9.86
CA VAL A 55 12.94 -23.47 10.16
C VAL A 55 12.87 -22.47 9.01
N VAL A 56 11.67 -22.24 8.51
CA VAL A 56 11.40 -21.18 7.55
C VAL A 56 10.95 -19.93 8.28
N PHE A 57 11.59 -18.81 7.96
CA PHE A 57 11.25 -17.49 8.46
C PHE A 57 10.35 -16.77 7.46
N TYR A 58 9.37 -16.07 8.00
CA TYR A 58 8.51 -15.16 7.27
C TYR A 58 8.45 -13.82 7.96
N SER A 59 8.19 -12.77 7.19
CA SER A 59 8.03 -11.42 7.69
C SER A 59 6.85 -10.69 7.08
N LEU A 60 6.28 -9.80 7.87
CA LEU A 60 5.30 -8.81 7.46
C LEU A 60 5.83 -7.44 7.90
N LEU A 61 5.99 -6.52 6.95
CA LEU A 61 6.45 -5.16 7.22
C LEU A 61 5.25 -4.24 7.44
N ASP A 62 5.40 -3.17 8.23
CA ASP A 62 4.35 -2.15 8.37
C ASP A 62 4.00 -1.53 6.99
N SER A 63 4.98 -1.39 6.11
CA SER A 63 4.79 -0.88 4.74
C SER A 63 3.96 -1.81 3.85
N ASP A 64 3.90 -3.12 4.15
CA ASP A 64 3.09 -4.07 3.40
C ASP A 64 1.60 -4.02 3.79
N ARG A 65 1.24 -3.28 4.85
CA ARG A 65 -0.14 -3.05 5.23
C ARG A 65 -0.82 -2.22 4.14
N ARG A 66 -2.02 -2.64 3.71
CA ARG A 66 -2.93 -1.72 3.03
C ARG A 66 -3.32 -0.65 4.03
N ARG A 67 -2.64 0.49 4.01
CA ARG A 67 -3.15 1.68 4.70
C ARG A 67 -4.48 2.02 4.05
N PRO A 68 -5.57 2.20 4.81
CA PRO A 68 -6.78 2.74 4.23
C PRO A 68 -6.40 4.06 3.55
N ALA A 69 -6.99 4.32 2.37
CA ALA A 69 -6.79 5.60 1.72
C ALA A 69 -7.09 6.71 2.74
N PRO A 70 -6.28 7.78 2.81
CA PRO A 70 -6.58 8.90 3.69
C PRO A 70 -8.04 9.34 3.48
N PRO A 71 -8.80 9.64 4.55
CA PRO A 71 -10.20 10.04 4.43
C PRO A 71 -10.37 11.15 3.39
N GLU A 72 -11.47 11.11 2.62
CA GLU A 72 -11.75 12.10 1.57
C GLU A 72 -11.71 13.55 2.10
N GLU A 73 -12.05 13.73 3.38
CA GLU A 73 -11.96 14.98 4.14
C GLU A 73 -10.56 15.59 4.20
N MET A 74 -9.51 14.76 4.18
CA MET A 74 -8.11 15.22 4.20
C MET A 74 -7.76 16.02 2.95
N TRP A 75 -8.34 15.66 1.80
CA TRP A 75 -8.09 16.33 0.52
C TRP A 75 -9.08 17.44 0.23
N ARG A 76 -10.17 17.59 0.99
CA ARG A 76 -11.16 18.66 0.82
C ARG A 76 -10.54 20.06 0.71
N PRO A 77 -9.64 20.50 1.59
CA PRO A 77 -9.04 21.85 1.47
C PRO A 77 -8.20 21.98 0.19
N LEU A 78 -7.43 20.95 -0.19
CA LEU A 78 -6.59 20.97 -1.38
C LEU A 78 -7.39 20.89 -2.69
N VAL A 79 -8.43 20.07 -2.74
CA VAL A 79 -9.35 19.97 -3.89
C VAL A 79 -10.20 21.24 -4.03
N SER A 80 -10.56 21.87 -2.91
CA SER A 80 -11.24 23.18 -2.92
C SER A 80 -10.31 24.29 -3.42
N LEU A 81 -9.06 24.31 -2.97
CA LEU A 81 -8.01 25.21 -3.48
C LEU A 81 -7.73 24.97 -4.97
N LEU A 82 -7.65 23.71 -5.42
CA LEU A 82 -7.49 23.37 -6.83
C LEU A 82 -8.73 23.72 -7.68
N ARG A 83 -9.94 23.68 -7.12
CA ARG A 83 -11.16 24.21 -7.77
C ARG A 83 -11.12 25.73 -7.89
N LEU A 84 -10.62 26.44 -6.87
CA LEU A 84 -10.41 27.89 -6.92
C LEU A 84 -9.32 28.27 -7.94
N LEU A 85 -8.24 27.49 -8.01
CA LEU A 85 -7.17 27.68 -9.01
C LEU A 85 -7.64 27.31 -10.44
N ARG A 86 -8.52 26.31 -10.61
CA ARG A 86 -9.18 26.03 -11.90
C ARG A 86 -10.19 27.10 -12.32
N PHE A 87 -10.78 27.84 -11.37
CA PHE A 87 -11.65 28.98 -11.67
C PHE A 87 -10.88 30.23 -12.13
N SER A 88 -9.60 30.38 -11.76
CA SER A 88 -8.79 31.54 -12.16
C SER A 88 -8.07 31.35 -13.52
N PHE A 89 -7.73 30.12 -13.90
CA PHE A 89 -6.93 29.89 -15.12
C PHE A 89 -7.76 29.58 -16.39
N LEU A 90 -8.95 28.97 -16.29
CA LEU A 90 -9.72 28.58 -17.47
C LEU A 90 -10.63 29.69 -18.03
N LEU A 91 -11.03 30.69 -17.24
CA LEU A 91 -11.83 31.82 -17.76
C LEU A 91 -10.99 32.86 -18.50
N ASN A 92 -9.72 33.06 -18.11
CA ASN A 92 -8.83 34.03 -18.76
C ASN A 92 -8.14 33.46 -20.01
N PHE A 93 -7.88 32.15 -20.09
CA PHE A 93 -7.25 31.56 -21.28
C PHE A 93 -8.25 31.34 -22.43
N LEU A 94 -9.50 30.96 -22.13
CA LEU A 94 -10.54 30.82 -23.16
C LEU A 94 -11.08 32.16 -23.66
N CYS A 95 -11.13 33.21 -22.82
CA CYS A 95 -11.57 34.54 -23.26
C CYS A 95 -10.51 35.23 -24.14
N SER A 96 -9.22 35.08 -23.83
CA SER A 96 -8.14 35.67 -24.64
C SER A 96 -7.93 34.93 -25.98
N LEU A 97 -8.16 33.60 -26.03
CA LEU A 97 -8.05 32.84 -27.27
C LEU A 97 -9.28 33.00 -28.19
N CYS A 98 -10.48 33.23 -27.63
CA CYS A 98 -11.69 33.46 -28.43
C CYS A 98 -11.67 34.84 -29.13
N CYS A 99 -10.99 35.85 -28.55
CA CYS A 99 -10.73 37.12 -29.22
C CYS A 99 -9.63 37.05 -30.30
N LEU A 100 -8.76 36.03 -30.26
CA LEU A 100 -7.67 35.84 -31.25
C LEU A 100 -8.03 34.91 -32.40
N LEU A 101 -9.08 34.08 -32.25
CA LEU A 101 -9.55 33.12 -33.25
C LEU A 101 -10.99 33.40 -33.68
N GLY A 102 -11.38 34.69 -33.67
CA GLY A 102 -12.42 35.16 -34.55
C GLY A 102 -11.99 34.94 -36.01
N ASP A 103 -12.86 34.25 -36.74
CA ASP A 103 -12.82 33.95 -38.18
C ASP A 103 -12.14 32.65 -38.62
N SER A 104 -12.96 31.78 -39.22
CA SER A 104 -12.64 30.51 -39.92
C SER A 104 -12.37 29.31 -38.99
N VAL A 105 -13.09 28.18 -39.01
CA VAL A 105 -13.51 27.35 -40.15
C VAL A 105 -14.68 26.42 -39.73
N LYS A 106 -15.54 26.12 -40.71
CA LYS A 106 -16.79 25.34 -40.75
C LYS A 106 -16.74 23.89 -40.20
N PRO A 107 -17.91 23.29 -39.86
CA PRO A 107 -18.02 21.90 -39.43
C PRO A 107 -17.87 20.93 -40.60
N LEU A 108 -17.11 19.85 -40.39
CA LEU A 108 -17.08 18.68 -41.27
C LEU A 108 -17.69 17.49 -40.54
N ARG A 109 -18.79 17.02 -41.14
CA ARG A 109 -19.56 15.76 -41.00
C ARG A 109 -19.18 14.79 -39.88
#